data_AF-A0A8J4CJW7-F1
#
_entry.id   AF-A0A8J4CJW7-F1
#
_cell.length_a   1.000
_cell.length_b   1.000
_cell.length_c   1.000
_cell.angle_alpha   90.00
_cell.angle_beta   90.00
_cell.angle_gamma   90.00
#
_symmetry.space_group_name_H-M   'P 1'
#
loop_
_entity.id
_entity.type
_entity.pdbx_description
1 polymer ?
#
loop_
_entity_poly.entity_id
_entity_poly.type
_entity_poly.pdbx_seq_one_letter_code
_entity_poly.pdbx_strand_id
1 'polypeptide(L)'
;MDRIEPLVRKPVASIPGKPAIVEHEVLADRRRVLTKDARGNVALWDVLLGTEIVLYGKADFHAKRRELWEPRHVAPWFTCDHRLGCLCITLTSNTAFAVEDYAVNVGFGGVPEDRKVNYGKLVLECVLAKWRFFVVQSIVQNCSISPGGSSGCGSDVVYGMRLQQSCSGSGCCNGGCGGRGCIGCGSSGANHRWGRANNCCYGGGGGDDVRPYYKELWPKYWQLETVPAVICSGSDGQRWRRLLTSFNGSEIEPDEVPTWVADVVLRSAIVASLVSQVTFYLLPVKGSNLPTLSITRLQAPHILEVHKVAKYCCEKLQEHGTHLEVLPGHRRRVPLSPLRAPPGTSDVQPYMPYRVLELTCNGLAVPYNMDLAAVRKFLWREDDDLTFHYGVRDPSNPAPHPRLEPFG
;
A
#
# COMPACT_ATOMS: atom_id res chain seq x y z
N MET A 1 1.61 -66.00 -25.64
CA MET A 1 0.83 -64.85 -25.12
C MET A 1 1.07 -63.70 -26.09
N ASP A 2 0.12 -63.47 -26.99
CA ASP A 2 0.23 -62.42 -28.00
C ASP A 2 0.12 -61.04 -27.34
N ARG A 3 1.11 -60.18 -27.61
CA ARG A 3 1.11 -58.78 -27.18
C ARG A 3 0.03 -58.04 -27.95
N ILE A 4 -1.00 -57.59 -27.24
CA ILE A 4 -2.01 -56.68 -27.79
C ILE A 4 -1.34 -55.30 -27.95
N GLU A 5 -1.06 -54.91 -29.20
CA GLU A 5 -0.60 -53.56 -29.51
C GLU A 5 -1.78 -52.63 -29.83
N PRO A 6 -1.80 -51.39 -29.31
CA PRO A 6 -2.87 -50.45 -29.61
C PRO A 6 -2.85 -50.05 -31.09
N LEU A 7 -4.03 -50.16 -31.73
CA LEU A 7 -4.24 -49.87 -33.15
C LEU A 7 -3.93 -48.41 -33.51
N VAL A 8 -4.02 -47.50 -32.54
CA VAL A 8 -3.81 -46.07 -32.71
C VAL A 8 -2.74 -45.60 -31.73
N ARG A 9 -1.56 -45.24 -32.26
CA ARG A 9 -0.40 -44.82 -31.47
C ARG A 9 -0.34 -43.32 -31.17
N LYS A 10 -1.17 -42.51 -31.84
CA LYS A 10 -1.20 -41.04 -31.70
C LYS A 10 -2.65 -40.54 -31.68
N PRO A 11 -2.97 -39.50 -30.89
CA PRO A 11 -4.32 -38.97 -30.85
C PRO A 11 -4.69 -38.36 -32.21
N VAL A 12 -5.96 -38.51 -32.60
CA VAL A 12 -6.52 -37.94 -33.85
C VAL A 12 -6.55 -36.41 -33.78
N ALA A 13 -6.77 -35.86 -32.59
CA ALA A 13 -6.73 -34.43 -32.31
C ALA A 13 -6.24 -34.20 -30.88
N SER A 14 -5.61 -33.05 -30.63
CA SER A 14 -5.14 -32.63 -29.31
C SER A 14 -5.59 -31.21 -29.03
N ILE A 15 -6.23 -31.00 -27.88
CA ILE A 15 -6.58 -29.65 -27.39
C ILE A 15 -5.47 -29.22 -26.43
N PRO A 16 -4.69 -28.18 -26.76
CA PRO A 16 -3.59 -27.76 -25.90
C PRO A 16 -4.11 -27.11 -24.61
N GLY A 17 -3.68 -27.63 -23.47
CA GLY A 17 -3.91 -26.98 -22.16
C GLY A 17 -2.91 -25.86 -21.89
N LYS A 18 -3.32 -24.86 -21.10
CA LYS A 18 -2.39 -23.90 -20.48
C LYS A 18 -1.53 -24.65 -19.45
N PRO A 19 -0.21 -24.41 -19.40
CA PRO A 19 0.64 -25.04 -18.39
C PRO A 19 0.24 -24.56 -17.00
N ALA A 20 0.06 -25.50 -16.08
CA ALA A 20 -0.29 -25.19 -14.70
C ALA A 20 0.91 -24.60 -13.96
N ILE A 21 0.68 -23.65 -13.06
CA ILE A 21 1.68 -23.19 -12.09
C ILE A 21 1.93 -24.32 -11.10
N VAL A 22 3.21 -24.64 -10.87
CA VAL A 22 3.65 -25.74 -9.99
C VAL A 22 4.49 -25.25 -8.81
N GLU A 23 5.01 -24.03 -8.88
CA GLU A 23 5.81 -23.42 -7.82
C GLU A 23 5.56 -21.92 -7.80
N HIS A 24 5.57 -21.32 -6.61
CA HIS A 24 5.38 -19.88 -6.44
C HIS A 24 6.12 -19.39 -5.20
N GLU A 25 6.50 -18.11 -5.21
CA GLU A 25 7.14 -17.45 -4.08
C GLU A 25 6.78 -15.95 -4.01
N VAL A 26 6.37 -15.50 -2.84
CA VAL A 26 6.10 -14.08 -2.56
C VAL A 26 7.40 -13.36 -2.24
N LEU A 27 7.69 -12.27 -2.94
CA LEU A 27 8.91 -11.49 -2.72
C LEU A 27 8.83 -10.63 -1.44
N ALA A 28 9.98 -10.08 -1.01
CA ALA A 28 10.14 -9.33 0.23
C ALA A 28 9.28 -8.06 0.32
N ASP A 29 8.96 -7.46 -0.83
CA ASP A 29 8.04 -6.31 -0.93
C ASP A 29 6.57 -6.66 -0.66
N ARG A 30 6.25 -7.96 -0.52
CA ARG A 30 4.88 -8.46 -0.36
C ARG A 30 3.93 -7.89 -1.41
N ARG A 31 4.39 -7.69 -2.64
CA ARG A 31 3.56 -7.23 -3.77
C ARG A 31 3.78 -8.09 -5.00
N ARG A 32 5.03 -8.45 -5.26
CA ARG A 32 5.39 -9.27 -6.41
C ARG A 32 5.43 -10.75 -6.06
N VAL A 33 5.01 -11.59 -6.99
CA VAL A 33 5.04 -13.06 -6.86
C VAL A 33 5.79 -13.65 -8.05
N LEU A 34 6.82 -14.44 -7.75
CA LEU A 34 7.53 -15.25 -8.74
C LEU A 34 6.82 -16.60 -8.88
N THR A 35 6.64 -17.09 -10.09
CA THR A 35 5.96 -18.36 -10.38
C THR A 35 6.78 -19.20 -11.35
N LYS A 36 6.60 -20.52 -11.29
CA LYS A 36 7.12 -21.46 -12.28
C LYS A 36 5.99 -22.37 -12.75
N ASP A 37 5.88 -22.55 -14.06
CA ASP A 37 4.89 -23.43 -14.67
C ASP A 37 5.44 -24.86 -14.88
N ALA A 38 4.54 -25.80 -15.25
CA ALA A 38 4.89 -27.18 -15.54
C ALA A 38 5.83 -27.38 -16.74
N ARG A 39 6.02 -26.34 -17.58
CA ARG A 39 6.99 -26.33 -18.70
C ARG A 39 8.34 -25.73 -18.29
N GLY A 40 8.48 -25.31 -17.04
CA GLY A 40 9.68 -24.69 -16.48
C GLY A 40 9.80 -23.19 -16.79
N ASN A 41 8.76 -22.54 -17.32
CA ASN A 41 8.79 -21.10 -17.52
C ASN A 41 8.62 -20.38 -16.19
N VAL A 42 9.45 -19.38 -15.96
CA VAL A 42 9.40 -18.52 -14.77
C VAL A 42 8.80 -17.17 -15.17
N ALA A 43 7.84 -16.69 -14.40
CA ALA A 43 7.18 -15.41 -14.61
C ALA A 43 7.02 -14.63 -13.30
N LEU A 44 7.10 -13.30 -13.40
CA LEU A 44 6.93 -12.35 -12.31
C LEU A 44 5.57 -11.65 -12.43
N TRP A 45 4.82 -11.61 -11.34
CA TRP A 45 3.46 -11.07 -11.27
C TRP A 45 3.39 -9.89 -10.29
N ASP A 46 2.52 -8.92 -10.58
CA ASP A 46 2.16 -7.85 -9.64
C ASP A 46 0.76 -8.11 -9.08
N VAL A 47 0.67 -8.34 -7.76
CA VAL A 47 -0.62 -8.63 -7.10
C VAL A 47 -1.52 -7.40 -7.05
N LEU A 48 -0.96 -6.19 -6.96
CA LEU A 48 -1.75 -4.96 -6.96
C LEU A 48 -2.34 -4.64 -8.33
N LEU A 49 -1.72 -5.09 -9.41
CA LEU A 49 -2.20 -4.89 -10.78
C LEU A 49 -2.91 -6.11 -11.35
N GLY A 50 -2.76 -7.28 -10.71
CA GLY A 50 -3.38 -8.53 -11.14
C GLY A 50 -2.86 -9.01 -12.50
N THR A 51 -1.63 -8.66 -12.86
CA THR A 51 -1.05 -8.94 -14.17
C THR A 51 0.34 -9.57 -14.05
N GLU A 52 0.71 -10.31 -15.10
CA GLU A 52 2.10 -10.67 -15.35
C GLU A 52 2.88 -9.41 -15.73
N ILE A 53 4.04 -9.20 -15.09
CA ILE A 53 4.96 -8.10 -15.36
C ILE A 53 5.99 -8.54 -16.40
N VAL A 54 6.59 -9.72 -16.19
CA VAL A 54 7.70 -10.24 -17.00
C VAL A 54 7.64 -11.76 -17.09
N LEU A 55 7.72 -12.28 -18.31
CA LEU A 55 7.98 -13.69 -18.59
C LEU A 55 9.48 -13.91 -18.85
N TYR A 56 10.16 -14.59 -17.93
CA TYR A 56 11.58 -14.94 -18.09
C TYR A 56 11.81 -16.18 -18.96
N GLY A 57 10.75 -16.94 -19.26
CA GLY A 57 10.85 -18.22 -19.95
C GLY A 57 11.57 -19.27 -19.09
N LYS A 58 12.27 -20.21 -19.72
CA LYS A 58 12.98 -21.28 -19.01
C LYS A 58 14.19 -20.74 -18.25
N ALA A 59 14.00 -20.40 -16.99
CA ALA A 59 15.01 -19.84 -16.10
C ALA A 59 15.11 -20.61 -14.79
N ASP A 60 16.22 -20.46 -14.08
CA ASP A 60 16.38 -21.01 -12.73
C ASP A 60 15.56 -20.17 -11.74
N PHE A 61 14.57 -20.81 -11.11
CA PHE A 61 13.62 -20.17 -10.22
C PHE A 61 14.29 -19.57 -8.98
N HIS A 62 15.20 -20.31 -8.33
CA HIS A 62 15.86 -19.84 -7.10
C HIS A 62 16.93 -18.79 -7.38
N ALA A 63 17.59 -18.82 -8.54
CA ALA A 63 18.50 -17.79 -8.98
C ALA A 63 17.75 -16.48 -9.26
N LYS A 64 16.62 -16.53 -9.98
CA LYS A 64 15.76 -15.35 -10.21
C LYS A 64 15.22 -14.78 -8.91
N ARG A 65 14.80 -15.63 -7.98
CA ARG A 65 14.42 -15.19 -6.64
C ARG A 65 15.51 -14.39 -5.94
N ARG A 66 16.75 -14.91 -5.92
CA ARG A 66 17.89 -14.24 -5.27
C ARG A 66 18.21 -12.90 -5.94
N GLU A 67 18.14 -12.87 -7.27
CA GLU A 67 18.38 -11.65 -8.05
C GLU A 67 17.33 -10.56 -7.81
N LEU A 68 16.06 -10.95 -7.66
CA LEU A 68 14.93 -10.04 -7.44
C LEU A 68 14.76 -9.62 -5.97
N TRP A 69 15.61 -10.12 -5.07
CA TRP A 69 15.49 -9.79 -3.66
C TRP A 69 15.86 -8.33 -3.40
N GLU A 70 15.03 -7.68 -2.59
CA GLU A 70 15.25 -6.33 -2.10
C GLU A 70 15.15 -6.34 -0.57
N PRO A 71 15.98 -5.56 0.14
CA PRO A 71 15.96 -5.48 1.60
C PRO A 71 14.78 -4.62 2.07
N ARG A 72 13.56 -5.14 1.90
CA ARG A 72 12.29 -4.51 2.33
C ARG A 72 11.66 -5.31 3.46
N HIS A 73 10.93 -4.62 4.33
CA HIS A 73 10.13 -5.25 5.38
C HIS A 73 8.68 -4.78 5.32
N VAL A 74 7.84 -5.62 4.73
CA VAL A 74 6.42 -5.35 4.58
C VAL A 74 5.61 -6.42 5.32
N ALA A 75 4.60 -5.99 6.07
CA ALA A 75 3.68 -6.89 6.75
C ALA A 75 2.92 -7.77 5.74
N PRO A 76 2.61 -9.04 6.07
CA PRO A 76 1.77 -9.86 5.21
C PRO A 76 0.35 -9.28 5.14
N TRP A 77 -0.16 -9.05 3.93
CA TRP A 77 -1.54 -8.61 3.71
C TRP A 77 -2.37 -9.54 2.83
N PHE A 78 -1.72 -10.42 2.08
CA PHE A 78 -2.36 -11.54 1.38
C PHE A 78 -1.61 -12.84 1.63
N THR A 79 -2.29 -13.93 1.32
CA THR A 79 -1.68 -15.25 1.11
C THR A 79 -1.91 -15.67 -0.34
N CYS A 80 -1.08 -16.55 -0.87
CA CYS A 80 -1.26 -17.06 -2.22
C CYS A 80 -1.06 -18.57 -2.28
N ASP A 81 -1.71 -19.19 -3.26
CA ASP A 81 -1.53 -20.60 -3.59
C ASP A 81 -1.70 -20.85 -5.09
N HIS A 82 -1.36 -22.06 -5.54
CA HIS A 82 -1.47 -22.46 -6.94
C HIS A 82 -2.23 -23.78 -7.14
N ARG A 83 -3.08 -24.18 -6.17
CA ARG A 83 -3.73 -25.51 -6.18
C ARG A 83 -4.63 -25.73 -7.39
N LEU A 84 -5.15 -24.66 -7.97
CA LEU A 84 -5.99 -24.70 -9.18
C LEU A 84 -5.17 -24.68 -10.48
N GLY A 85 -3.84 -24.78 -10.40
CA GLY A 85 -2.93 -24.62 -11.55
C GLY A 85 -2.77 -23.17 -12.02
N CYS A 86 -3.32 -22.21 -11.27
CA CYS A 86 -3.18 -20.77 -11.50
C CYS A 86 -2.90 -20.06 -10.18
N LEU A 87 -2.37 -18.84 -10.24
CA LEU A 87 -2.07 -18.06 -9.04
C LEU A 87 -3.37 -17.56 -8.40
N CYS A 88 -3.62 -18.00 -7.17
CA CYS A 88 -4.76 -17.58 -6.36
C CYS A 88 -4.29 -16.67 -5.24
N ILE A 89 -4.87 -15.48 -5.12
CA ILE A 89 -4.59 -14.52 -4.05
C ILE A 89 -5.77 -14.51 -3.08
N THR A 90 -5.49 -14.69 -1.80
CA THR A 90 -6.49 -14.72 -0.72
C THR A 90 -6.28 -13.55 0.22
N LEU A 91 -7.34 -12.76 0.40
CA LEU A 91 -7.41 -11.65 1.35
C LEU A 91 -8.32 -12.04 2.53
N THR A 92 -7.87 -11.75 3.74
CA THR A 92 -8.62 -12.01 4.98
C THR A 92 -8.81 -10.70 5.75
N SER A 93 -9.92 -10.56 6.46
CA SER A 93 -10.30 -9.32 7.15
C SER A 93 -9.25 -8.79 8.14
N ASN A 94 -8.47 -9.68 8.75
CA ASN A 94 -7.45 -9.34 9.74
C ASN A 94 -6.13 -8.83 9.14
N THR A 95 -5.76 -9.24 7.92
CA THR A 95 -4.46 -8.89 7.32
C THR A 95 -4.58 -8.04 6.06
N ALA A 96 -5.71 -8.07 5.35
CA ALA A 96 -5.89 -7.38 4.06
C ALA A 96 -5.44 -5.92 4.09
N PHE A 97 -5.59 -5.27 5.24
CA PHE A 97 -5.32 -3.86 5.40
C PHE A 97 -4.06 -3.54 6.20
N ALA A 98 -3.17 -4.52 6.40
CA ALA A 98 -1.94 -4.34 7.18
C ALA A 98 -0.86 -3.48 6.48
N VAL A 99 -1.02 -3.19 5.19
CA VAL A 99 -0.01 -2.48 4.39
C VAL A 99 -0.54 -1.17 3.83
N GLU A 100 0.19 -0.11 4.13
CA GLU A 100 0.08 1.19 3.51
C GLU A 100 1.37 1.57 2.79
N ASP A 101 1.25 2.38 1.75
CA ASP A 101 2.38 2.94 1.02
C ASP A 101 2.02 4.34 0.53
N TYR A 102 3.02 5.12 0.14
CA TYR A 102 2.79 6.40 -0.51
C TYR A 102 2.19 6.20 -1.90
N ALA A 103 1.16 6.97 -2.23
CA ALA A 103 0.46 6.87 -3.50
C ALA A 103 1.42 7.00 -4.71
N VAL A 104 2.42 7.88 -4.60
CA VAL A 104 3.46 8.05 -5.62
C VAL A 104 4.28 6.78 -5.87
N ASN A 105 4.53 5.95 -4.84
CA ASN A 105 5.28 4.71 -4.96
C ASN A 105 4.48 3.62 -5.69
N VAL A 106 3.16 3.67 -5.58
CA VAL A 106 2.26 2.71 -6.24
C VAL A 106 2.01 3.10 -7.71
N GLY A 107 2.32 4.34 -8.09
CA GLY A 107 2.20 4.85 -9.47
C GLY A 107 1.13 5.91 -9.66
N PHE A 108 0.56 6.47 -8.59
CA PHE A 108 -0.37 7.59 -8.69
C PHE A 108 0.39 8.89 -9.04
N GLY A 109 0.03 9.51 -10.16
CA GLY A 109 0.55 10.82 -10.57
C GLY A 109 -0.34 11.97 -10.08
N GLY A 110 0.26 13.14 -9.85
CA GLY A 110 -0.47 14.37 -9.52
C GLY A 110 -1.14 14.37 -8.15
N VAL A 111 -0.72 13.50 -7.24
CA VAL A 111 -1.15 13.44 -5.84
C VAL A 111 -0.04 13.97 -4.92
N PRO A 112 -0.37 14.52 -3.74
CA PRO A 112 0.63 14.91 -2.74
C PRO A 112 1.58 13.76 -2.38
N GLU A 113 2.86 14.05 -2.15
CA GLU A 113 3.89 13.02 -1.86
C GLU A 113 3.69 12.29 -0.52
N ASP A 114 2.95 12.90 0.40
CA ASP A 114 2.61 12.37 1.71
C ASP A 114 1.30 11.57 1.70
N ARG A 115 0.56 11.59 0.58
CA ARG A 115 -0.69 10.84 0.41
C ARG A 115 -0.41 9.35 0.51
N LYS A 116 -1.08 8.68 1.44
CA LYS A 116 -0.99 7.23 1.64
C LYS A 116 -2.19 6.51 1.02
N VAL A 117 -1.94 5.28 0.60
CA VAL A 117 -2.94 4.34 0.10
C VAL A 117 -2.73 2.97 0.74
N ASN A 118 -3.81 2.21 0.87
CA ASN A 118 -3.79 0.87 1.44
C ASN A 118 -3.94 -0.19 0.33
N TYR A 119 -3.06 -1.20 0.34
CA TYR A 119 -2.97 -2.20 -0.72
C TYR A 119 -4.24 -3.05 -0.83
N GLY A 120 -4.73 -3.62 0.27
CA GLY A 120 -5.95 -4.43 0.25
C GLY A 120 -7.19 -3.64 -0.13
N LYS A 121 -7.30 -2.40 0.36
CA LYS A 121 -8.37 -1.48 -0.03
C LYS A 121 -8.38 -1.25 -1.55
N LEU A 122 -7.22 -0.91 -2.12
CA LEU A 122 -7.05 -0.70 -3.56
C LEU A 122 -7.50 -1.90 -4.39
N VAL A 123 -7.05 -3.10 -3.99
CA VAL A 123 -7.43 -4.34 -4.69
C VAL A 123 -8.95 -4.55 -4.64
N LEU A 124 -9.56 -4.43 -3.46
CA LEU A 124 -11.01 -4.65 -3.31
C LEU A 124 -11.84 -3.64 -4.08
N GLU A 125 -11.50 -2.35 -3.98
CA GLU A 125 -12.20 -1.27 -4.71
C GLU A 125 -12.18 -1.49 -6.22
N CYS A 126 -11.09 -2.04 -6.75
CA CYS A 126 -10.93 -2.22 -8.19
C CYS A 126 -11.49 -3.55 -8.69
N VAL A 127 -11.31 -4.64 -7.94
CA VAL A 127 -11.94 -5.94 -8.22
C VAL A 127 -13.45 -5.80 -8.23
N LEU A 128 -14.03 -5.10 -7.25
CA LEU A 128 -15.46 -4.94 -7.09
C LEU A 128 -16.00 -3.58 -7.58
N ALA A 129 -15.24 -2.92 -8.45
CA ALA A 129 -15.63 -1.63 -9.04
C ALA A 129 -16.96 -1.70 -9.78
N LYS A 130 -17.17 -2.78 -10.55
CA LYS A 130 -18.42 -3.01 -11.29
C LYS A 130 -19.60 -3.20 -10.35
N TRP A 131 -19.42 -3.96 -9.27
CA TRP A 131 -20.43 -4.12 -8.23
C TRP A 131 -20.81 -2.78 -7.61
N ARG A 132 -19.82 -1.99 -7.17
CA ARG A 132 -20.03 -0.63 -6.65
C ARG A 132 -20.80 0.25 -7.63
N PHE A 133 -20.43 0.23 -8.92
CA PHE A 133 -21.08 1.04 -9.94
C PHE A 133 -22.59 0.74 -10.02
N PHE A 134 -22.99 -0.52 -10.13
CA PHE A 134 -24.41 -0.87 -10.23
C PHE A 134 -25.21 -0.62 -8.95
N VAL A 135 -24.62 -0.88 -7.78
CA VAL A 135 -25.27 -0.57 -6.49
C VAL A 135 -25.51 0.94 -6.36
N VAL A 136 -24.53 1.78 -6.72
CA VAL A 136 -24.69 3.23 -6.66
C VAL A 136 -25.74 3.71 -7.67
N GLN A 137 -25.74 3.16 -8.89
CA GLN A 137 -26.73 3.51 -9.92
C GLN A 137 -28.17 3.17 -9.48
N SER A 138 -28.39 2.00 -8.88
CA SER A 138 -29.73 1.60 -8.42
C SER A 138 -30.26 2.49 -7.29
N ILE A 139 -29.39 2.92 -6.37
CA ILE A 139 -29.75 3.86 -5.31
C ILE A 139 -30.15 5.22 -5.91
N VAL A 140 -29.35 5.75 -6.84
CA VAL A 140 -29.64 7.04 -7.50
C VAL A 140 -31.00 6.99 -8.19
N GLN A 141 -31.28 5.94 -8.97
CA GLN A 141 -32.56 5.76 -9.66
C GLN A 141 -33.73 5.72 -8.68
N ASN A 142 -33.61 4.96 -7.59
CA ASN A 142 -34.66 4.86 -6.57
C ASN A 142 -34.92 6.17 -5.83
N CYS A 143 -33.89 7.00 -5.58
CA CYS A 143 -34.04 8.31 -4.95
C CYS A 143 -34.71 9.35 -5.87
N SER A 144 -34.49 9.28 -7.19
CA SER A 144 -35.11 10.18 -8.16
C SER A 144 -36.61 9.93 -8.43
N ILE A 145 -37.19 8.87 -7.86
CA ILE A 145 -38.61 8.50 -8.07
C ILE A 145 -39.56 9.09 -7.01
N SER A 146 -39.06 9.81 -6.00
CA SER A 146 -39.92 10.52 -5.05
C SER A 146 -40.61 11.74 -5.70
N PRO A 147 -41.94 11.73 -5.92
CA PRO A 147 -42.63 12.86 -6.53
C PRO A 147 -42.96 13.87 -5.41
N GLY A 148 -42.12 14.90 -5.28
CA GLY A 148 -42.41 16.06 -4.43
C GLY A 148 -41.23 16.49 -3.57
N GLY A 149 -40.34 17.31 -4.14
CA GLY A 149 -39.23 17.88 -3.38
C GLY A 149 -38.20 18.54 -4.29
N SER A 150 -38.51 19.74 -4.79
CA SER A 150 -37.55 20.60 -5.48
C SER A 150 -36.52 21.10 -4.47
N SER A 151 -35.24 20.79 -4.66
CA SER A 151 -34.10 21.73 -4.48
C SER A 151 -32.77 21.01 -4.65
N GLY A 152 -31.84 21.67 -5.33
CA GLY A 152 -30.60 21.09 -5.83
C GLY A 152 -29.67 20.57 -4.74
N CYS A 153 -29.22 19.33 -4.92
CA CYS A 153 -28.02 18.76 -4.31
C CYS A 153 -27.42 17.66 -5.22
N GLY A 154 -27.36 17.92 -6.52
CA GLY A 154 -26.84 16.97 -7.50
C GLY A 154 -25.34 17.12 -7.71
N SER A 155 -24.51 16.70 -6.74
CA SER A 155 -23.10 16.31 -6.98
C SER A 155 -22.40 15.76 -5.73
N ASP A 156 -22.79 16.19 -4.53
CA ASP A 156 -22.02 15.88 -3.30
C ASP A 156 -22.56 14.71 -2.47
N VAL A 157 -23.75 14.17 -2.79
CA VAL A 157 -24.40 13.09 -2.02
C VAL A 157 -23.86 11.70 -2.37
N VAL A 158 -23.23 11.52 -3.54
CA VAL A 158 -22.96 10.19 -4.10
C VAL A 158 -21.65 9.56 -3.61
N TYR A 159 -20.70 10.37 -3.15
CA TYR A 159 -19.38 9.86 -2.80
C TYR A 159 -19.14 9.66 -1.30
N GLY A 160 -20.04 10.16 -0.45
CA GLY A 160 -19.98 10.04 1.01
C GLY A 160 -21.17 9.34 1.67
N MET A 161 -21.66 8.24 1.10
CA MET A 161 -22.72 7.45 1.73
C MET A 161 -22.22 6.72 2.99
N ARG A 162 -22.34 7.39 4.14
CA ARG A 162 -22.53 6.72 5.42
C ARG A 162 -23.97 6.20 5.41
N LEU A 163 -24.18 4.92 5.07
CA LEU A 163 -25.47 4.25 5.22
C LEU A 163 -25.92 4.41 6.68
N GLN A 164 -26.82 5.36 6.95
CA GLN A 164 -27.52 5.40 8.22
C GLN A 164 -28.42 4.18 8.27
N GLN A 165 -28.14 3.27 9.20
CA GLN A 165 -29.08 2.26 9.63
C GLN A 165 -30.38 2.97 10.03
N SER A 166 -31.45 2.70 9.29
CA SER A 166 -32.79 3.15 9.62
C SER A 166 -33.23 2.46 10.90
N CYS A 167 -33.27 3.21 12.01
CA CYS A 167 -34.04 2.82 13.17
C CYS A 167 -35.53 2.90 12.78
N SER A 168 -36.18 1.75 12.68
CA SER A 168 -37.63 1.63 12.64
C SER A 168 -38.22 2.19 13.94
N GLY A 169 -39.05 3.23 13.81
CA GLY A 169 -39.82 3.81 14.91
C GLY A 169 -40.97 4.65 14.36
N SER A 170 -42.13 4.03 14.21
CA SER A 170 -43.41 4.68 13.91
C SER A 170 -43.84 5.62 15.04
N GLY A 171 -44.35 6.81 14.72
CA GLY A 171 -45.03 7.67 15.68
C GLY A 171 -45.22 9.11 15.22
N CYS A 172 -46.43 9.45 14.79
CA CYS A 172 -46.88 10.80 14.43
C CYS A 172 -46.95 11.73 15.65
N CYS A 173 -46.55 13.02 15.50
CA CYS A 173 -47.38 14.18 15.87
C CYS A 173 -46.72 15.55 15.55
N ASN A 174 -47.59 16.50 15.20
CA ASN A 174 -47.36 17.89 14.81
C ASN A 174 -46.80 18.79 15.94
N GLY A 175 -45.95 19.75 15.55
CA GLY A 175 -46.01 21.15 15.98
C GLY A 175 -45.46 21.55 17.36
N GLY A 176 -44.71 22.66 17.39
CA GLY A 176 -44.61 23.53 18.57
C GLY A 176 -43.19 23.84 19.07
N CYS A 177 -42.85 25.13 19.06
CA CYS A 177 -41.59 25.73 19.49
C CYS A 177 -41.32 25.64 21.02
N GLY A 178 -40.05 25.70 21.41
CA GLY A 178 -39.61 26.43 22.61
C GLY A 178 -38.85 25.66 23.70
N GLY A 179 -37.60 26.06 23.96
CA GLY A 179 -37.12 26.40 25.31
C GLY A 179 -36.51 25.33 26.24
N ARG A 180 -35.21 25.50 26.52
CA ARG A 180 -34.47 25.36 27.80
C ARG A 180 -34.43 24.00 28.55
N GLY A 181 -33.20 23.51 28.76
CA GLY A 181 -32.61 23.35 30.11
C GLY A 181 -32.73 22.01 30.86
N CYS A 182 -31.54 21.40 31.07
CA CYS A 182 -31.06 20.84 32.35
C CYS A 182 -31.35 19.37 32.80
N ILE A 183 -30.22 18.65 33.03
CA ILE A 183 -29.83 17.82 34.21
C ILE A 183 -30.44 16.40 34.40
N GLY A 184 -29.56 15.38 34.24
CA GLY A 184 -28.99 14.58 35.35
C GLY A 184 -29.64 13.26 35.83
N CYS A 185 -28.80 12.21 35.90
CA CYS A 185 -28.87 10.95 36.68
C CYS A 185 -29.89 9.87 36.26
N GLY A 186 -29.63 8.56 36.27
CA GLY A 186 -28.46 7.75 36.62
C GLY A 186 -28.80 6.25 36.52
N SER A 187 -27.75 5.45 36.24
CA SER A 187 -27.50 4.08 36.73
C SER A 187 -28.29 2.85 36.22
N SER A 188 -27.49 1.93 35.65
CA SER A 188 -27.45 0.47 35.89
C SER A 188 -27.92 -0.48 34.77
N GLY A 189 -26.99 -1.32 34.31
CA GLY A 189 -27.27 -2.55 33.55
C GLY A 189 -26.25 -2.84 32.45
N ALA A 190 -25.20 -3.59 32.77
CA ALA A 190 -24.15 -3.99 31.84
C ALA A 190 -24.65 -4.93 30.73
N ASN A 191 -24.24 -4.68 29.48
CA ASN A 191 -23.98 -5.73 28.50
C ASN A 191 -23.04 -5.22 27.40
N HIS A 192 -22.06 -6.06 27.06
CA HIS A 192 -20.91 -5.78 26.21
C HIS A 192 -21.31 -5.16 24.85
N ARG A 193 -20.99 -3.87 24.67
CA ARG A 193 -21.12 -3.14 23.41
C ARG A 193 -19.75 -2.56 23.08
N TRP A 194 -19.18 -2.95 21.95
CA TRP A 194 -17.98 -2.32 21.39
C TRP A 194 -18.27 -0.82 21.23
N GLY A 195 -17.69 -0.06 22.15
CA GLY A 195 -18.01 1.32 22.41
C GLY A 195 -17.52 2.22 21.29
N ARG A 196 -18.39 3.16 20.93
CA ARG A 196 -18.03 4.45 20.37
C ARG A 196 -16.89 5.05 21.20
N ALA A 197 -15.75 5.32 20.57
CA ALA A 197 -14.73 6.22 21.08
C ALA A 197 -14.64 7.42 20.13
N ASN A 198 -15.24 8.51 20.58
CA ASN A 198 -14.86 9.92 20.46
C ASN A 198 -14.16 10.41 19.20
N ASN A 199 -14.94 11.17 18.41
CA ASN A 199 -14.82 12.63 18.34
C ASN A 199 -13.48 13.23 18.85
N CYS A 200 -12.46 13.23 18.00
CA CYS A 200 -11.41 14.25 18.05
C CYS A 200 -11.81 15.37 17.11
N CYS A 201 -12.38 16.42 17.69
CA CYS A 201 -12.52 17.71 17.03
C CYS A 201 -11.12 18.28 16.77
N TYR A 202 -10.63 18.19 15.54
CA TYR A 202 -9.77 19.25 15.02
C TYR A 202 -10.69 20.27 14.36
N GLY A 203 -10.86 21.40 15.03
CA GLY A 203 -11.54 22.55 14.46
C GLY A 203 -10.69 23.19 13.36
N GLY A 204 -11.37 23.63 12.31
CA GLY A 204 -10.89 24.72 11.46
C GLY A 204 -10.56 24.35 10.02
N GLY A 205 -11.59 24.45 9.16
CA GLY A 205 -11.44 24.92 7.78
C GLY A 205 -11.02 23.91 6.72
N GLY A 206 -11.95 23.57 5.83
CA GLY A 206 -11.67 22.86 4.59
C GLY A 206 -12.66 21.73 4.36
N GLY A 207 -13.49 21.84 3.32
CA GLY A 207 -14.35 20.74 2.89
C GLY A 207 -13.49 19.60 2.33
N ASP A 208 -13.10 18.66 3.18
CA ASP A 208 -12.34 17.48 2.77
C ASP A 208 -13.28 16.43 2.16
N ASP A 209 -13.55 16.66 0.88
CA ASP A 209 -13.45 15.69 -0.21
C ASP A 209 -13.69 14.21 0.17
N VAL A 210 -14.97 13.87 0.37
CA VAL A 210 -15.42 12.47 0.41
C VAL A 210 -15.49 11.91 -1.02
N ARG A 211 -14.54 12.23 -1.91
CA ARG A 211 -14.45 11.62 -3.25
C ARG A 211 -13.61 10.33 -3.17
N PRO A 212 -13.96 9.27 -3.90
CA PRO A 212 -13.06 8.14 -4.10
C PRO A 212 -11.75 8.73 -4.61
N TYR A 213 -10.66 8.32 -3.96
CA TYR A 213 -9.33 8.94 -4.04
C TYR A 213 -8.76 9.04 -5.46
N TYR A 214 -9.40 8.40 -6.43
CA TYR A 214 -8.89 8.18 -7.77
C TYR A 214 -9.85 8.82 -8.77
N LYS A 215 -9.33 9.74 -9.59
CA LYS A 215 -10.08 10.35 -10.71
C LYS A 215 -10.60 9.30 -11.69
N GLU A 216 -9.91 8.15 -11.76
CA GLU A 216 -10.29 6.96 -12.51
C GLU A 216 -10.02 5.73 -11.63
N LEU A 217 -10.80 4.66 -11.79
CA LEU A 217 -10.57 3.39 -11.11
C LEU A 217 -9.18 2.83 -11.52
N TRP A 218 -8.29 2.66 -10.55
CA TRP A 218 -6.91 2.19 -10.74
C TRP A 218 -6.62 1.02 -9.80
N PRO A 219 -6.14 -0.14 -10.29
CA PRO A 219 -5.90 -0.48 -11.69
C PRO A 219 -7.18 -0.86 -12.45
N LYS A 220 -7.13 -0.80 -13.77
CA LYS A 220 -8.25 -1.16 -14.65
C LYS A 220 -8.30 -2.67 -14.88
N TYR A 221 -8.61 -3.46 -13.83
CA TYR A 221 -8.63 -4.94 -13.91
C TYR A 221 -9.53 -5.49 -15.02
N TRP A 222 -10.55 -4.75 -15.44
CA TRP A 222 -11.44 -5.11 -16.56
C TRP A 222 -10.80 -4.92 -17.94
N GLN A 223 -9.58 -4.40 -18.03
CA GLN A 223 -8.79 -4.29 -19.27
C GLN A 223 -7.75 -5.41 -19.39
N LEU A 224 -7.67 -6.33 -18.42
CA LEU A 224 -6.79 -7.49 -18.50
C LEU A 224 -7.26 -8.47 -19.57
N GLU A 225 -6.30 -9.08 -20.28
CA GLU A 225 -6.59 -10.08 -21.33
C GLU A 225 -7.36 -11.29 -20.78
N THR A 226 -7.09 -11.67 -19.53
CA THR A 226 -7.82 -12.73 -18.82
C THR A 226 -8.63 -12.12 -17.69
N VAL A 227 -9.95 -12.26 -17.76
CA VAL A 227 -10.85 -11.79 -16.71
C VAL A 227 -10.67 -12.66 -15.46
N PRO A 228 -10.23 -12.08 -14.32
CA PRO A 228 -10.08 -12.82 -13.07
C PRO A 228 -11.43 -13.30 -12.52
N ALA A 229 -11.38 -14.31 -11.66
CA ALA A 229 -12.52 -14.77 -10.88
C ALA A 229 -12.34 -14.39 -9.41
N VAL A 230 -13.43 -14.00 -8.77
CA VAL A 230 -13.53 -13.80 -7.32
C VAL A 230 -14.12 -15.08 -6.72
N ILE A 231 -13.52 -15.52 -5.61
CA ILE A 231 -14.02 -16.61 -4.79
C ILE A 231 -14.26 -16.05 -3.40
N CYS A 232 -15.47 -16.19 -2.90
CA CYS A 232 -15.85 -15.79 -1.54
C CYS A 232 -16.54 -16.94 -0.82
N SER A 233 -16.55 -16.86 0.51
CA SER A 233 -17.39 -17.71 1.35
C SER A 233 -18.55 -16.87 1.85
N GLY A 234 -19.77 -17.36 1.67
CA GLY A 234 -20.98 -16.74 2.19
C GLY A 234 -21.12 -16.91 3.70
N SER A 235 -22.12 -16.25 4.27
CA SER A 235 -22.47 -16.35 5.70
C SER A 235 -22.83 -17.79 6.12
N ASP A 236 -23.36 -18.57 5.17
CA ASP A 236 -23.69 -20.00 5.27
C ASP A 236 -22.47 -20.94 5.18
N GLY A 237 -21.27 -20.38 4.99
CA GLY A 237 -20.03 -21.12 4.79
C GLY A 237 -19.87 -21.73 3.39
N GLN A 238 -20.84 -21.57 2.50
CA GLN A 238 -20.73 -22.04 1.12
C GLN A 238 -19.78 -21.14 0.33
N ARG A 239 -19.00 -21.75 -0.55
CA ARG A 239 -18.06 -21.02 -1.41
C ARG A 239 -18.65 -20.85 -2.79
N TRP A 240 -18.64 -19.62 -3.28
CA TRP A 240 -19.04 -19.31 -4.64
C TRP A 240 -17.87 -18.75 -5.44
N ARG A 241 -17.92 -18.90 -6.76
CA ARG A 241 -16.96 -18.34 -7.71
C ARG A 241 -17.70 -17.54 -8.79
N ARG A 242 -17.27 -16.30 -9.03
CA ARG A 242 -17.87 -15.41 -10.04
C ARG A 242 -16.78 -14.67 -10.82
N LEU A 243 -16.96 -14.46 -12.12
CA LEU A 243 -16.05 -13.61 -12.91
C LEU A 243 -16.24 -12.13 -12.53
N LEU A 244 -15.18 -11.32 -12.62
CA LEU A 244 -15.30 -9.86 -12.39
C LEU A 244 -16.39 -9.21 -13.27
N THR A 245 -16.54 -9.72 -14.49
CA THR A 245 -17.54 -9.23 -15.44
C THR A 245 -18.96 -9.66 -15.12
N SER A 246 -19.18 -10.63 -14.24
CA SER A 246 -20.51 -11.12 -13.89
C SER A 246 -21.16 -10.34 -12.75
N PHE A 247 -20.44 -9.42 -12.08
CA PHE A 247 -21.03 -8.57 -11.06
C PHE A 247 -22.03 -7.59 -11.65
N ASN A 248 -23.22 -7.49 -11.05
CA ASN A 248 -24.33 -6.68 -11.57
C ASN A 248 -25.03 -5.82 -10.49
N GLY A 249 -24.56 -5.85 -9.24
CA GLY A 249 -25.13 -5.06 -8.15
C GLY A 249 -26.25 -5.75 -7.38
N SER A 250 -26.66 -6.96 -7.77
CA SER A 250 -27.66 -7.75 -7.04
C SER A 250 -27.07 -8.58 -5.89
N GLU A 251 -25.74 -8.63 -5.79
CA GLU A 251 -25.04 -9.38 -4.76
C GLU A 251 -25.34 -8.81 -3.37
N ILE A 252 -25.80 -9.68 -2.46
CA ILE A 252 -26.32 -9.32 -1.15
C ILE A 252 -25.22 -9.36 -0.09
N GLU A 253 -25.15 -8.33 0.75
CA GLU A 253 -24.34 -8.32 1.98
C GLU A 253 -25.22 -8.79 3.18
N PRO A 254 -24.74 -9.67 4.08
CA PRO A 254 -23.41 -10.31 4.12
C PRO A 254 -23.35 -11.67 3.41
N ASP A 255 -24.44 -12.14 2.83
CA ASP A 255 -24.60 -13.53 2.38
C ASP A 255 -23.74 -13.90 1.18
N GLU A 256 -23.61 -13.01 0.20
CA GLU A 256 -22.70 -13.19 -0.93
C GLU A 256 -21.39 -12.43 -0.70
N VAL A 257 -21.47 -11.15 -0.33
CA VAL A 257 -20.30 -10.28 -0.14
C VAL A 257 -20.10 -10.00 1.36
N PRO A 258 -18.92 -10.28 1.93
CA PRO A 258 -18.66 -10.03 3.35
C PRO A 258 -18.77 -8.54 3.71
N THR A 259 -19.30 -8.24 4.90
CA THR A 259 -19.45 -6.87 5.40
C THR A 259 -18.15 -6.07 5.37
N TRP A 260 -17.03 -6.64 5.81
CA TRP A 260 -15.75 -5.94 5.81
C TRP A 260 -15.28 -5.51 4.40
N VAL A 261 -15.73 -6.21 3.35
CA VAL A 261 -15.49 -5.83 1.95
C VAL A 261 -16.45 -4.71 1.54
N ALA A 262 -17.74 -4.84 1.87
CA ALA A 262 -18.76 -3.83 1.58
C ALA A 262 -18.46 -2.49 2.26
N ASP A 263 -17.97 -2.50 3.51
CA ASP A 263 -17.49 -1.34 4.25
C ASP A 263 -16.50 -0.53 3.42
N VAL A 264 -15.53 -1.20 2.81
CA VAL A 264 -14.48 -0.56 2.03
C VAL A 264 -14.98 -0.16 0.64
N VAL A 265 -15.65 -1.07 -0.07
CA VAL A 265 -16.01 -0.88 -1.48
C VAL A 265 -17.19 0.06 -1.66
N LEU A 266 -18.24 -0.08 -0.84
CA LEU A 266 -19.46 0.73 -0.97
C LEU A 266 -19.44 1.97 -0.10
N ARG A 267 -18.94 1.85 1.15
CA ARG A 267 -19.01 2.94 2.15
C ARG A 267 -17.70 3.72 2.26
N SER A 268 -16.71 3.38 1.45
CA SER A 268 -15.38 4.00 1.44
C SER A 268 -14.77 4.06 2.85
N ALA A 269 -15.08 3.07 3.71
CA ALA A 269 -14.70 3.09 5.11
C ALA A 269 -13.20 3.35 5.25
N ILE A 270 -12.85 4.24 6.17
CA ILE A 270 -11.46 4.45 6.56
C ILE A 270 -11.07 3.17 7.27
N VAL A 271 -10.23 2.38 6.62
CA VAL A 271 -9.63 1.25 7.30
C VAL A 271 -8.66 1.83 8.30
N ALA A 272 -8.87 1.51 9.58
CA ALA A 272 -7.95 1.90 10.64
C ALA A 272 -6.58 1.40 10.24
N SER A 273 -5.72 2.32 9.79
CA SER A 273 -4.38 1.96 9.44
C SER A 273 -3.70 1.48 10.71
N LEU A 274 -3.09 0.29 10.63
CA LEU A 274 -2.12 -0.15 11.62
C LEU A 274 -0.83 0.65 11.40
N VAL A 275 -0.91 2.00 11.51
CA VAL A 275 0.25 2.89 11.38
C VAL A 275 1.20 2.53 12.50
N SER A 276 2.14 1.62 12.24
CA SER A 276 3.27 1.45 13.12
C SER A 276 4.16 2.67 12.90
N GLN A 277 4.16 3.55 13.90
CA GLN A 277 5.13 4.61 13.99
C GLN A 277 6.43 4.03 14.57
N VAL A 278 7.55 4.47 14.03
CA VAL A 278 8.89 4.15 14.50
C VAL A 278 9.41 5.38 15.21
N THR A 279 9.76 5.22 16.48
CA THR A 279 10.54 6.22 17.21
C THR A 279 12.03 5.98 16.92
N PHE A 280 12.76 7.07 16.69
CA PHE A 280 14.19 7.03 16.43
C PHE A 280 14.91 8.30 16.90
N TYR A 281 16.22 8.20 17.04
CA TYR A 281 17.12 9.29 17.41
C TYR A 281 18.01 9.71 16.24
N LEU A 282 18.28 11.01 16.13
CA LEU A 282 19.30 11.59 15.25
C LEU A 282 20.38 12.25 16.11
N LEU A 283 21.59 11.69 16.09
CA LEU A 283 22.72 12.17 16.88
C LEU A 283 23.93 12.47 15.97
N PRO A 284 24.78 13.44 16.31
CA PRO A 284 26.03 13.63 15.58
C PRO A 284 26.96 12.43 15.81
N VAL A 285 27.78 12.09 14.83
CA VAL A 285 28.87 11.11 15.02
C VAL A 285 29.78 11.57 16.17
N LYS A 286 30.13 10.65 17.07
CA LYS A 286 30.99 10.95 18.24
C LYS A 286 32.32 11.55 17.79
N GLY A 287 32.70 12.68 18.40
CA GLY A 287 33.93 13.40 18.05
C GLY A 287 33.85 14.27 16.79
N SER A 288 32.68 14.34 16.13
CA SER A 288 32.46 15.34 15.08
C SER A 288 32.20 16.72 15.68
N ASN A 289 32.62 17.78 14.97
CA ASN A 289 32.32 19.17 15.31
C ASN A 289 30.93 19.60 14.80
N LEU A 290 30.00 18.65 14.61
CA LEU A 290 28.66 18.93 14.10
C LEU A 290 27.74 19.32 15.25
N PRO A 291 26.85 20.31 15.05
CA PRO A 291 25.91 20.73 16.07
C PRO A 291 24.90 19.61 16.35
N THR A 292 24.48 19.48 17.61
CA THR A 292 23.34 18.65 18.00
C THR A 292 22.05 19.33 17.54
N LEU A 293 21.17 18.58 16.88
CA LEU A 293 19.87 19.11 16.44
C LEU A 293 18.99 19.50 17.64
N SER A 294 18.14 20.51 17.46
CA SER A 294 17.19 20.94 18.50
C SER A 294 16.18 19.87 18.88
N ILE A 295 15.78 19.03 17.92
CA ILE A 295 14.93 17.86 18.13
C ILE A 295 15.73 16.62 17.70
N THR A 296 16.16 15.84 18.68
CA THR A 296 16.95 14.62 18.46
C THR A 296 16.08 13.36 18.43
N ARG A 297 14.99 13.31 19.21
CA ARG A 297 14.03 12.20 19.22
C ARG A 297 12.86 12.50 18.30
N LEU A 298 12.64 11.67 17.30
CA LEU A 298 11.61 11.83 16.28
C LEU A 298 10.73 10.58 16.23
N GLN A 299 9.52 10.76 15.71
CA GLN A 299 8.57 9.68 15.48
C GLN A 299 8.00 9.86 14.08
N ALA A 300 8.05 8.79 13.28
CA ALA A 300 7.57 8.83 11.90
C ALA A 300 6.94 7.49 11.49
N PRO A 301 6.17 7.44 10.38
CA PRO A 301 5.66 6.19 9.85
C PRO A 301 6.79 5.23 9.48
N HIS A 302 6.61 3.93 9.73
CA HIS A 302 7.60 2.90 9.37
C HIS A 302 7.97 2.87 7.88
N ILE A 303 7.08 3.31 6.99
CA ILE A 303 7.31 3.43 5.54
C ILE A 303 8.11 4.67 5.12
N LEU A 304 8.52 5.54 6.06
CA LEU A 304 9.29 6.73 5.74
C LEU A 304 10.67 6.32 5.18
N GLU A 305 10.98 6.74 3.96
CA GLU A 305 12.30 6.52 3.37
C GLU A 305 13.39 7.31 4.11
N VAL A 306 14.56 6.69 4.28
CA VAL A 306 15.74 7.30 4.92
C VAL A 306 16.19 8.56 4.17
N HIS A 307 15.93 8.68 2.87
CA HIS A 307 16.16 9.91 2.12
C HIS A 307 15.44 11.12 2.73
N LYS A 308 14.20 10.95 3.23
CA LYS A 308 13.46 12.04 3.92
C LYS A 308 14.09 12.38 5.28
N VAL A 309 14.65 11.39 5.98
CA VAL A 309 15.41 11.60 7.22
C VAL A 309 16.70 12.38 6.94
N ALA A 310 17.42 12.03 5.87
CA ALA A 310 18.61 12.74 5.42
C ALA A 310 18.30 14.20 5.06
N LYS A 311 17.21 14.43 4.32
CA LYS A 311 16.75 15.78 3.96
C LYS A 311 16.42 16.61 5.21
N TYR A 312 15.66 16.05 6.15
CA TYR A 312 15.36 16.69 7.42
C TYR A 312 16.64 17.06 8.19
N CYS A 313 17.61 16.16 8.24
CA CYS A 313 18.89 16.40 8.89
C CYS A 313 19.65 17.58 8.24
N CYS A 314 19.74 17.62 6.90
CA CYS A 314 20.36 18.74 6.18
C CYS A 314 19.66 20.08 6.46
N GLU A 315 18.32 20.12 6.41
CA GLU A 315 17.54 21.34 6.69
C GLU A 315 17.82 21.86 8.12
N LYS A 316 17.87 20.97 9.12
CA LYS A 316 18.16 21.33 10.50
C LYS A 316 19.62 21.71 10.77
N LEU A 317 20.57 21.12 10.04
CA LEU A 317 21.97 21.54 10.11
C LEU A 317 22.20 22.91 9.46
N GLN A 318 21.44 23.24 8.42
CA GLN A 318 21.52 24.54 7.76
C GLN A 318 21.07 25.68 8.67
N GLU A 319 20.06 25.46 9.52
CA GLU A 319 19.66 26.42 10.58
C GLU A 319 20.82 26.80 11.52
N HIS A 320 21.82 25.92 11.65
CA HIS A 320 23.03 26.10 12.46
C HIS A 320 24.26 26.49 11.62
N GLY A 321 24.07 26.90 10.36
CA GLY A 321 25.15 27.32 9.46
C GLY A 321 25.97 26.18 8.85
N THR A 322 25.53 24.93 8.98
CA THR A 322 26.21 23.75 8.40
C THR A 322 25.47 23.29 7.15
N HIS A 323 26.02 23.58 5.97
CA HIS A 323 25.44 23.17 4.68
C HIS A 323 26.00 21.82 4.24
N LEU A 324 25.16 20.77 4.25
CA LEU A 324 25.50 19.44 3.73
C LEU A 324 24.56 19.05 2.60
N GLU A 325 25.05 18.26 1.66
CA GLU A 325 24.25 17.74 0.55
C GLU A 325 23.97 16.24 0.67
N VAL A 326 22.78 15.85 0.24
CA VAL A 326 22.39 14.45 0.12
C VAL A 326 22.74 13.99 -1.30
N LEU A 327 23.70 13.06 -1.44
CA LEU A 327 24.05 12.52 -2.77
C LEU A 327 22.81 11.89 -3.44
N PRO A 328 22.48 12.24 -4.69
CA PRO A 328 21.34 11.68 -5.42
C PRO A 328 21.50 10.20 -5.84
N GLY A 329 22.58 9.54 -5.43
CA GLY A 329 23.06 8.28 -6.00
C GLY A 329 22.42 6.98 -5.53
N HIS A 330 21.14 6.92 -5.14
CA HIS A 330 20.46 5.64 -4.84
C HIS A 330 19.15 5.40 -5.63
N ARG A 331 18.80 6.29 -6.58
CA ARG A 331 17.80 6.02 -7.63
C ARG A 331 18.50 5.98 -9.01
N ARG A 332 19.03 4.81 -9.37
CA ARG A 332 19.74 4.50 -10.65
C ARG A 332 21.01 5.32 -10.90
N ARG A 333 22.01 4.64 -11.48
CA ARG A 333 23.27 5.22 -11.97
C ARG A 333 22.96 6.38 -12.93
N VAL A 334 23.26 7.61 -12.53
CA VAL A 334 23.56 8.68 -13.49
C VAL A 334 25.07 8.57 -13.75
N PRO A 335 25.53 8.41 -15.00
CA PRO A 335 26.94 8.61 -15.32
C PRO A 335 27.29 10.04 -14.95
N LEU A 336 28.27 10.23 -14.07
CA LEU A 336 28.95 11.51 -13.90
C LEU A 336 29.70 11.80 -15.21
N SER A 337 29.00 12.33 -16.21
CA SER A 337 29.66 13.03 -17.31
C SER A 337 30.24 14.31 -16.72
N PRO A 338 31.55 14.60 -16.88
CA PRO A 338 32.07 15.91 -16.55
C PRO A 338 31.40 16.90 -17.51
N LEU A 339 30.52 17.77 -16.98
CA LEU A 339 30.06 18.94 -17.72
C LEU A 339 31.29 19.80 -18.00
N ARG A 340 31.74 19.76 -19.25
CA ARG A 340 32.75 20.64 -19.81
C ARG A 340 32.31 22.08 -19.57
N ALA A 341 33.07 22.81 -18.75
CA ALA A 341 32.83 24.22 -18.48
C ALA A 341 32.86 25.01 -19.82
N PRO A 342 31.97 26.01 -20.01
CA PRO A 342 32.09 26.93 -21.12
C PRO A 342 33.39 27.74 -20.95
N PRO A 343 34.18 27.94 -22.01
CA PRO A 343 35.34 28.83 -21.94
C PRO A 343 34.85 30.29 -21.95
N GLY A 344 35.07 31.05 -20.87
CA GLY A 344 34.96 32.51 -21.00
C GLY A 344 34.61 33.38 -19.79
N THR A 345 34.50 32.90 -18.55
CA THR A 345 34.26 33.80 -17.41
C THR A 345 35.23 33.54 -16.28
N SER A 346 36.18 34.48 -16.12
CA SER A 346 37.06 34.64 -14.97
C SER A 346 36.24 35.11 -13.76
N ASP A 347 35.45 34.21 -13.20
CA ASP A 347 34.97 34.28 -11.84
C ASP A 347 35.19 32.90 -11.24
N VAL A 348 36.34 32.73 -10.59
CA VAL A 348 36.63 31.53 -9.81
C VAL A 348 35.80 31.65 -8.53
N GLN A 349 34.52 31.33 -8.64
CA GLN A 349 33.69 31.05 -7.46
C GLN A 349 34.34 29.83 -6.78
N PRO A 350 34.78 29.93 -5.51
CA PRO A 350 35.50 28.85 -4.88
C PRO A 350 34.57 27.64 -4.85
N TYR A 351 34.97 26.58 -5.56
CA TYR A 351 34.32 25.29 -5.56
C TYR A 351 34.35 24.77 -4.12
N MET A 352 33.30 25.09 -3.35
CA MET A 352 33.11 24.57 -2.01
C MET A 352 33.17 23.04 -2.13
N PRO A 353 34.04 22.34 -1.40
CA PRO A 353 34.05 20.90 -1.44
C PRO A 353 32.68 20.45 -0.94
N TYR A 354 31.87 19.88 -1.83
CA TYR A 354 30.54 19.38 -1.53
C TYR A 354 30.61 18.48 -0.29
N ARG A 355 30.21 19.03 0.86
CA ARG A 355 30.20 18.27 2.12
C ARG A 355 28.97 17.39 2.09
N VAL A 356 29.20 16.11 1.87
CA VAL A 356 28.10 15.14 1.74
C VAL A 356 27.68 14.64 3.11
N LEU A 357 26.37 14.62 3.37
CA LEU A 357 25.80 13.97 4.55
C LEU A 357 25.94 12.45 4.44
N GLU A 358 26.48 11.82 5.48
CA GLU A 358 26.46 10.37 5.68
C GLU A 358 25.64 10.03 6.92
N LEU A 359 24.61 9.19 6.76
CA LEU A 359 23.88 8.60 7.87
C LEU A 359 24.40 7.19 8.13
N THR A 360 24.68 6.89 9.40
CA THR A 360 25.11 5.56 9.85
C THR A 360 24.19 5.03 10.94
N CYS A 361 24.07 3.71 11.01
CA CYS A 361 23.32 2.98 12.03
C CYS A 361 24.19 1.78 12.46
N ASN A 362 24.48 1.66 13.75
CA ASN A 362 25.42 0.65 14.28
C ASN A 362 26.78 0.62 13.54
N GLY A 363 27.28 1.80 13.14
CA GLY A 363 28.54 1.96 12.42
C GLY A 363 28.49 1.60 10.92
N LEU A 364 27.33 1.19 10.39
CA LEU A 364 27.13 0.86 8.98
C LEU A 364 26.47 2.03 8.25
N ALA A 365 26.89 2.31 7.02
CA ALA A 365 26.26 3.30 6.15
C ALA A 365 24.82 2.90 5.82
N VAL A 366 23.85 3.79 6.03
CA VAL A 366 22.44 3.48 5.78
C VAL A 366 22.06 3.82 4.33
N PRO A 367 21.60 2.85 3.51
CA PRO A 367 21.11 3.14 2.16
C PRO A 367 19.86 4.03 2.18
N TYR A 368 19.87 5.14 1.42
CA TYR A 368 18.77 6.13 1.46
C TYR A 368 17.46 5.68 0.80
N ASN A 369 17.50 4.59 0.04
CA ASN A 369 16.34 3.94 -0.55
C ASN A 369 15.63 2.95 0.40
N MET A 370 16.16 2.72 1.60
CA MET A 370 15.47 1.95 2.64
C MET A 370 14.41 2.79 3.32
N ASP A 371 13.39 2.12 3.85
CA ASP A 371 12.44 2.68 4.81
C ASP A 371 12.87 2.38 6.26
N LEU A 372 12.25 3.06 7.23
CA LEU A 372 12.55 2.86 8.65
C LEU A 372 12.28 1.41 9.11
N ALA A 373 11.29 0.74 8.52
CA ALA A 373 10.98 -0.67 8.81
C ALA A 373 12.14 -1.59 8.41
N ALA A 374 12.72 -1.39 7.23
CA ALA A 374 13.85 -2.14 6.72
C ALA A 374 15.11 -1.87 7.56
N VAL A 375 15.39 -0.61 7.90
CA VAL A 375 16.52 -0.29 8.79
C VAL A 375 16.36 -0.99 10.14
N ARG A 376 15.17 -0.92 10.76
CA ARG A 376 14.89 -1.59 12.03
C ARG A 376 15.03 -3.12 11.94
N LYS A 377 14.65 -3.74 10.82
CA LYS A 377 14.75 -5.19 10.65
C LYS A 377 16.17 -5.69 10.35
N PHE A 378 16.90 -4.98 9.48
CA PHE A 378 18.14 -5.50 8.90
C PHE A 378 19.40 -4.89 9.50
N LEU A 379 19.34 -3.67 10.04
CA LEU A 379 20.51 -2.94 10.56
C LEU A 379 20.46 -2.75 12.08
N TRP A 380 19.26 -2.55 12.63
CA TRP A 380 19.06 -2.46 14.08
C TRP A 380 19.10 -3.87 14.69
N ARG A 381 19.95 -4.05 15.70
CA ARG A 381 20.15 -5.34 16.39
C ARG A 381 19.66 -5.32 17.83
N GLU A 382 19.19 -4.17 18.29
CA GLU A 382 18.75 -3.92 19.65
C GLU A 382 17.22 -3.84 19.70
N ASP A 383 16.61 -4.10 20.85
CA ASP A 383 15.14 -4.11 21.01
C ASP A 383 14.55 -2.72 21.32
N ASP A 384 15.37 -1.69 21.34
CA ASP A 384 15.03 -0.31 21.71
C ASP A 384 14.72 0.60 20.50
N ASP A 385 14.83 1.92 20.71
CA ASP A 385 14.54 2.94 19.71
C ASP A 385 15.72 3.11 18.75
N LEU A 386 15.43 3.01 17.44
CA LEU A 386 16.42 3.12 16.37
C LEU A 386 17.27 4.39 16.49
N THR A 387 18.59 4.29 16.34
CA THR A 387 19.47 5.47 16.40
C THR A 387 20.28 5.63 15.12
N PHE A 388 20.13 6.79 14.48
CA PHE A 388 20.97 7.23 13.36
C PHE A 388 22.04 8.21 13.86
N HIS A 389 23.24 8.06 13.31
CA HIS A 389 24.32 9.02 13.49
C HIS A 389 24.59 9.76 12.18
N TYR A 390 24.54 11.09 12.20
CA TYR A 390 24.85 11.93 11.04
C TYR A 390 26.28 12.47 11.10
N GLY A 391 26.95 12.46 9.95
CA GLY A 391 28.33 12.89 9.78
C GLY A 391 28.59 13.52 8.42
N VAL A 392 29.75 14.16 8.27
CA VAL A 392 30.28 14.54 6.96
C VAL A 392 31.01 13.31 6.41
N ARG A 393 30.62 12.87 5.22
CA ARG A 393 31.25 11.73 4.55
C ARG A 393 32.74 12.00 4.32
N ASP A 394 33.60 11.11 4.79
CA ASP A 394 35.02 11.08 4.42
C ASP A 394 35.19 10.20 3.15
N PRO A 395 35.57 10.76 1.99
CA PRO A 395 35.79 9.97 0.78
C PRO A 395 36.93 8.95 0.92
N SER A 396 37.89 9.20 1.83
CA SER A 396 39.06 8.34 2.04
C SER A 396 38.73 7.14 2.93
N ASN A 397 37.74 7.29 3.80
CA ASN A 397 37.31 6.26 4.75
C ASN A 397 35.78 6.30 4.95
N PRO A 398 34.99 5.94 3.92
CA PRO A 398 33.54 5.94 4.03
C PRO A 398 33.07 4.85 5.00
N ALA A 399 31.91 5.05 5.63
CA ALA A 399 31.33 4.03 6.47
C ALA A 399 31.04 2.74 5.66
N PRO A 400 31.30 1.55 6.23
CA PRO A 400 31.08 0.30 5.54
C PRO A 400 29.61 0.11 5.19
N HIS A 401 29.34 -0.31 3.95
CA HIS A 401 27.99 -0.67 3.53
C HIS A 401 27.55 -2.00 4.18
N PRO A 402 26.27 -2.12 4.59
CA PRO A 402 25.74 -3.35 5.15
C PRO A 402 25.74 -4.46 4.11
N ARG A 403 26.14 -5.67 4.53
CA ARG A 403 25.98 -6.88 3.72
C ARG A 403 24.57 -7.42 3.95
N LEU A 404 23.70 -7.17 2.98
CA LEU A 404 22.30 -7.54 3.01
C LEU A 404 22.13 -8.79 2.15
N GLU A 405 21.90 -9.93 2.79
CA GLU A 405 21.66 -11.19 2.09
C GLU A 405 20.18 -11.59 2.17
N PRO A 406 19.66 -12.24 1.11
CA PRO A 406 18.26 -12.67 1.04
C PRO A 406 17.86 -13.69 2.10
N PHE A 407 18.83 -14.44 2.62
CA PHE A 407 18.66 -15.46 3.64
C PHE A 407 19.79 -15.24 4.64
N GLY A 408 19.43 -15.00 5.91
CA GLY A 408 20.38 -14.65 6.96
C GLY A 408 21.42 -15.72 7.25
#